data_AF-A0AAD6VN79-F1
#
_entry.id   AF-A0AAD6VN79-F1
#
_cell.length_a   1.000
_cell.length_b   1.000
_cell.length_c   1.000
_cell.angle_alpha   90.00
_cell.angle_beta   90.00
_cell.angle_gamma   90.00
#
_symmetry.space_group_name_H-M   'P 1'
#
loop_
_entity.id
_entity.type
_entity.pdbx_description
1 polymer ?
#
loop_
_entity_poly.entity_id
_entity_poly.type
_entity_poly.pdbx_seq_one_letter_code
_entity_poly.pdbx_strand_id
1 'polypeptide(L)'
;MGVTIPQQRLGPLSIELKKRKVSQRAKVEKEKAQERRPQELREEDIARSENETTKNVVTLEGLLEEEGPINLFEFVINPDDFAQSVENIFYLSFLIRDGKVALETQDDGQVIIFICHQPTDNDYISGLKKRQIVLEFDKATWTRAKEVFNITKSKIPQREKSRMRFGNQWYG
;
A
#
# COMPACT_ATOMS: atom_id res chain seq x y z
N MET A 1 58.17 -55.72 -35.70
CA MET A 1 56.86 -56.23 -35.23
C MET A 1 56.06 -55.06 -34.69
N GLY A 2 54.87 -54.83 -35.27
CA GLY A 2 53.73 -54.05 -34.75
C GLY A 2 53.84 -52.51 -34.75
N VAL A 3 52.85 -51.71 -35.14
CA VAL A 3 51.56 -51.89 -35.82
C VAL A 3 51.21 -50.55 -36.52
N THR A 4 50.74 -50.66 -37.76
CA THR A 4 49.85 -49.85 -38.64
C THR A 4 49.38 -48.40 -38.28
N ILE A 5 49.85 -47.41 -39.08
CA ILE A 5 49.25 -46.28 -39.88
C ILE A 5 47.91 -45.55 -39.44
N PRO A 6 47.57 -44.33 -39.96
CA PRO A 6 48.03 -42.93 -39.69
C PRO A 6 46.86 -41.90 -39.48
N GLN A 7 47.20 -40.59 -39.55
CA GLN A 7 46.36 -39.40 -39.85
C GLN A 7 45.71 -38.65 -38.68
N GLN A 8 46.10 -37.37 -38.52
CA GLN A 8 45.29 -36.13 -38.65
C GLN A 8 46.03 -35.00 -37.91
N ARG A 9 46.72 -34.11 -38.64
CA ARG A 9 46.27 -32.73 -38.92
C ARG A 9 45.47 -32.10 -37.76
N LEU A 10 46.10 -31.24 -36.97
CA LEU A 10 45.81 -29.80 -36.87
C LEU A 10 46.75 -29.18 -35.81
N GLY A 11 47.37 -28.06 -36.16
CA GLY A 11 48.27 -27.30 -35.28
C GLY A 11 47.57 -26.70 -34.06
N PRO A 12 48.30 -26.02 -33.16
CA PRO A 12 47.74 -25.39 -31.99
C PRO A 12 46.63 -24.44 -32.42
N LEU A 13 45.40 -24.78 -32.04
CA LEU A 13 44.19 -24.05 -32.38
C LEU A 13 44.36 -22.59 -31.96
N SER A 14 44.53 -21.69 -32.94
CA SER A 14 44.45 -20.26 -32.74
C SER A 14 43.02 -19.93 -32.31
N ILE A 15 42.83 -19.73 -31.02
CA ILE A 15 41.57 -19.25 -30.45
C ILE A 15 41.48 -17.76 -30.81
N GLU A 16 40.79 -17.43 -31.90
CA GLU A 16 40.33 -16.05 -32.09
C GLU A 16 39.28 -15.75 -31.04
N LEU A 17 39.67 -14.97 -30.02
CA LEU A 17 38.74 -14.39 -29.06
C LEU A 17 37.74 -13.51 -29.83
N LYS A 18 36.49 -13.96 -29.94
CA LYS A 18 35.40 -13.17 -30.50
C LYS A 18 35.28 -11.87 -29.69
N LYS A 19 35.78 -10.75 -30.25
CA LYS A 19 35.61 -9.41 -29.68
C LYS A 19 34.11 -9.13 -29.58
N ARG A 20 33.59 -9.06 -28.35
CA ARG A 20 32.22 -8.61 -28.10
C ARG A 20 32.09 -7.18 -28.63
N LYS A 21 31.18 -6.96 -29.59
CA LYS A 21 30.75 -5.60 -29.96
C LYS A 21 30.10 -4.98 -28.73
N VAL A 22 30.73 -3.93 -28.20
CA VAL A 22 30.11 -3.08 -27.19
C VAL A 22 28.97 -2.34 -27.88
N SER A 23 27.73 -2.76 -27.64
CA SER A 23 26.57 -1.97 -28.04
C SER A 23 26.59 -0.69 -27.21
N GLN A 24 26.73 0.47 -27.86
CA GLN A 24 26.52 1.74 -27.20
C GLN A 24 25.06 1.77 -26.73
N ARG A 25 24.86 1.81 -25.41
CA ARG A 25 23.53 2.07 -24.85
C ARG A 25 23.16 3.50 -25.23
N ALA A 26 22.11 3.66 -26.02
CA ALA A 26 21.50 4.97 -26.25
C ALA A 26 21.11 5.55 -24.88
N LYS A 27 21.66 6.72 -24.57
CA LYS A 27 21.37 7.44 -23.34
C LYS A 27 19.92 7.92 -23.46
N VAL A 28 18.99 7.26 -22.76
CA VAL A 28 17.63 7.78 -22.61
C VAL A 28 17.75 9.06 -21.81
N GLU A 29 17.64 10.19 -22.50
CA GLU A 29 17.54 11.51 -21.90
C GLU A 29 16.20 11.56 -21.17
N LYS A 30 16.21 11.16 -19.89
CA LYS A 30 15.09 11.40 -18.99
C LYS A 30 14.92 12.91 -18.95
N GLU A 31 13.81 13.43 -19.48
CA GLU A 31 13.35 14.77 -19.12
C GLU A 31 13.49 14.91 -17.61
N LYS A 32 14.25 15.93 -17.18
CA LYS A 32 14.35 16.31 -15.77
C LYS A 32 12.99 16.86 -15.34
N ALA A 33 12.00 15.99 -15.18
CA ALA A 33 10.86 16.27 -14.33
C ALA A 33 11.46 16.72 -12.99
N GLN A 34 11.18 17.97 -12.60
CA GLN A 34 11.73 18.63 -11.42
C GLN A 34 12.00 17.63 -10.31
N GLU A 35 13.29 17.38 -10.01
CA GLU A 35 13.69 16.57 -8.88
C GLU A 35 13.11 17.23 -7.61
N ARG A 36 11.97 16.75 -7.13
CA ARG A 36 11.40 17.19 -5.86
C ARG A 36 12.22 16.55 -4.76
N ARG A 37 13.06 17.36 -4.11
CA ARG A 37 13.77 16.92 -2.90
C ARG A 37 12.73 16.70 -1.80
N PRO A 38 12.83 15.61 -1.01
CA PRO A 38 12.00 15.44 0.17
C PRO A 38 12.13 16.67 1.08
N GLN A 39 10.99 17.21 1.52
CA GLN A 39 10.98 18.29 2.49
C GLN A 39 11.41 17.75 3.85
N GLU A 40 12.22 18.54 4.56
CA GLU A 40 12.58 18.27 5.95
C GLU A 40 11.35 18.55 6.83
N LEU A 41 10.87 17.50 7.50
CA LEU A 41 9.77 17.57 8.46
C LEU A 41 10.30 18.15 9.77
N ARG A 42 9.61 19.17 10.32
CA ARG A 42 9.94 19.69 11.65
C ARG A 42 9.28 18.83 12.74
N GLU A 43 9.81 18.88 13.95
CA GLU A 43 9.23 18.18 15.11
C GLU A 43 7.75 18.57 15.35
N GLU A 44 7.41 19.84 15.13
CA GLU A 44 6.03 20.36 15.21
C GLU A 44 5.08 19.69 14.19
N ASP A 45 5.56 19.38 12.99
CA ASP A 45 4.78 18.73 11.94
C ASP A 45 4.54 17.25 12.28
N ILE A 46 5.53 16.59 12.87
CA ILE A 46 5.44 15.20 13.32
C ILE A 46 4.43 15.07 14.47
N ALA A 47 4.58 15.88 15.52
CA ALA A 47 3.68 15.85 16.67
C ALA A 47 2.23 16.17 16.28
N ARG A 48 2.02 17.08 15.33
CA ARG A 48 0.70 17.36 14.78
C ARG A 48 0.12 16.13 14.07
N SER A 49 0.91 15.47 13.22
CA SER A 49 0.49 14.27 12.49
C SER A 49 0.10 13.10 13.42
N GLU A 50 0.83 12.90 14.52
CA GLU A 50 0.52 11.86 15.52
C GLU A 50 -0.82 12.14 16.22
N ASN A 51 -1.05 13.41 16.59
CA ASN A 51 -2.31 13.84 17.21
C ASN A 51 -3.50 13.69 16.24
N GLU A 52 -3.33 14.06 14.96
CA GLU A 52 -4.36 13.89 13.93
C GLU A 52 -4.70 12.41 13.71
N THR A 53 -3.69 11.54 13.64
CA THR A 53 -3.87 10.08 13.48
C THR A 53 -4.68 9.50 14.64
N THR A 54 -4.27 9.80 15.88
CA THR A 54 -4.94 9.29 17.09
C THR A 54 -6.39 9.74 17.13
N LYS A 55 -6.66 11.01 16.83
CA LYS A 55 -8.03 11.56 16.77
C LYS A 55 -8.88 10.84 15.72
N ASN A 56 -8.33 10.58 14.55
CA ASN A 56 -9.05 9.92 13.46
C ASN A 56 -9.38 8.46 13.81
N VAL A 57 -8.46 7.72 14.43
CA VAL A 57 -8.69 6.35 14.89
C VAL A 57 -9.84 6.30 15.90
N VAL A 58 -9.84 7.18 16.90
CA VAL A 58 -10.94 7.28 17.89
C VAL A 58 -12.27 7.66 17.23
N THR A 59 -12.24 8.56 16.25
CA THR A 59 -13.46 8.95 15.51
C THR A 59 -14.04 7.77 14.74
N LEU A 60 -13.20 6.97 14.06
CA LEU A 60 -13.64 5.79 13.34
C LEU A 60 -14.22 4.72 14.28
N GLU A 61 -13.60 4.53 15.45
CA GLU A 61 -14.09 3.58 16.47
C GLU A 61 -15.52 3.93 16.89
N GLY A 62 -15.77 5.19 17.26
CA GLY A 62 -17.11 5.64 17.66
C GLY A 62 -18.14 5.56 16.52
N LEU A 63 -17.76 5.94 15.29
CA LEU A 63 -18.65 5.82 14.13
C LEU A 63 -19.02 4.35 13.84
N LEU A 64 -18.07 3.44 13.93
CA LEU A 64 -18.33 2.02 13.69
C LEU A 64 -19.16 1.39 14.83
N GLU A 65 -18.99 1.86 16.07
CA GLU A 65 -19.82 1.46 17.20
C GLU A 65 -21.28 1.91 17.03
N GLU A 66 -21.51 3.13 16.54
CA GLU A 66 -22.85 3.65 16.26
C GLU A 66 -23.53 2.97 15.06
N GLU A 67 -22.77 2.69 13.99
CA GLU A 67 -23.29 2.06 12.77
C GLU A 67 -23.53 0.55 12.94
N GLY A 68 -22.70 -0.13 13.75
CA GLY A 68 -22.71 -1.59 13.90
C GLY A 68 -22.00 -2.32 12.75
N PRO A 69 -22.24 -3.64 12.59
CA PRO A 69 -21.62 -4.42 11.52
C PRO A 69 -21.97 -3.87 10.13
N ILE A 70 -20.94 -3.57 9.33
CA ILE A 70 -21.08 -2.90 8.03
C ILE A 70 -20.07 -3.44 7.01
N ASN A 71 -20.38 -3.33 5.72
CA ASN A 71 -19.42 -3.62 4.66
C ASN A 71 -18.20 -2.67 4.73
N LEU A 72 -17.01 -3.24 4.56
CA LEU A 72 -15.74 -2.53 4.60
C LEU A 72 -15.73 -1.31 3.67
N PHE A 73 -16.15 -1.49 2.41
CA PHE A 73 -16.11 -0.42 1.41
C PHE A 73 -17.16 0.64 1.66
N GLU A 74 -18.37 0.26 2.08
CA GLU A 74 -19.42 1.20 2.46
C GLU A 74 -18.99 2.12 3.62
N PHE A 75 -18.16 1.61 4.53
CA PHE A 75 -17.64 2.38 5.66
C PHE A 75 -16.47 3.31 5.27
N VAL A 76 -15.45 2.79 4.58
CA VAL A 76 -14.18 3.53 4.38
C VAL A 76 -14.18 4.44 3.16
N ILE A 77 -15.06 4.21 2.17
CA ILE A 77 -15.02 4.97 0.92
C ILE A 77 -15.61 6.36 1.12
N ASN A 78 -14.79 7.35 0.80
CA ASN A 78 -15.24 8.69 0.50
C ASN A 78 -15.44 8.83 -1.01
N PRO A 79 -16.65 9.11 -1.51
CA PRO A 79 -16.94 9.10 -2.94
C PRO A 79 -16.31 10.26 -3.73
N ASP A 80 -15.92 11.33 -3.03
CA ASP A 80 -15.39 12.57 -3.58
C ASP A 80 -13.87 12.67 -3.45
N ASP A 81 -13.26 11.89 -2.56
CA ASP A 81 -11.83 11.94 -2.27
C ASP A 81 -11.21 10.55 -2.08
N PHE A 82 -10.43 10.13 -3.07
CA PHE A 82 -9.72 8.84 -3.02
C PHE A 82 -8.63 8.81 -1.95
N ALA A 83 -7.92 9.93 -1.74
CA ALA A 83 -6.86 9.96 -0.75
C ALA A 83 -7.43 9.79 0.66
N GLN A 84 -8.57 10.43 0.94
CA GLN A 84 -9.31 10.21 2.20
C GLN A 84 -9.76 8.76 2.37
N SER A 85 -10.13 8.07 1.29
CA SER A 85 -10.50 6.63 1.36
C SER A 85 -9.29 5.76 1.74
N VAL A 86 -8.10 6.06 1.20
CA VAL A 86 -6.85 5.39 1.59
C VAL A 86 -6.51 5.68 3.05
N GLU A 87 -6.64 6.94 3.49
CA GLU A 87 -6.45 7.32 4.89
C GLU A 87 -7.44 6.60 5.83
N ASN A 88 -8.71 6.48 5.44
CA ASN A 88 -9.70 5.75 6.22
C ASN A 88 -9.33 4.28 6.42
N ILE A 89 -8.85 3.62 5.36
CA ILE A 89 -8.31 2.25 5.45
C ILE A 89 -7.10 2.20 6.38
N PHE A 90 -6.19 3.19 6.28
CA PHE A 90 -5.01 3.29 7.14
C PHE A 90 -5.40 3.44 8.62
N TYR A 91 -6.35 4.32 8.96
CA TYR A 91 -6.83 4.47 10.33
C TYR A 91 -7.56 3.23 10.85
N LEU A 92 -8.43 2.64 10.01
CA LEU A 92 -9.11 1.38 10.34
C LEU A 92 -8.11 0.25 10.63
N SER A 93 -6.97 0.22 9.93
CA SER A 93 -5.93 -0.78 10.15
C SER A 93 -5.35 -0.77 11.58
N PHE A 94 -5.31 0.40 12.25
CA PHE A 94 -4.90 0.47 13.66
C PHE A 94 -5.91 -0.23 14.56
N LEU A 95 -7.22 -0.02 14.33
CA LEU A 95 -8.27 -0.67 15.11
C LEU A 95 -8.23 -2.20 14.95
N ILE A 96 -7.97 -2.68 13.73
CA ILE A 96 -7.81 -4.11 13.45
C ILE A 96 -6.54 -4.66 14.12
N ARG A 97 -5.42 -3.96 13.98
CA ARG A 97 -4.13 -4.34 14.60
C ARG A 97 -4.24 -4.43 16.12
N ASP A 98 -4.95 -3.48 16.72
CA ASP A 98 -5.14 -3.38 18.17
C ASP A 98 -6.29 -4.31 18.66
N GLY A 99 -6.91 -5.09 17.77
CA GLY A 99 -7.93 -6.10 18.11
C GLY A 99 -9.27 -5.51 18.54
N LYS A 100 -9.54 -4.25 18.22
CA LYS A 100 -10.81 -3.55 18.51
C LYS A 100 -11.84 -3.74 17.41
N VAL A 101 -11.39 -4.05 16.19
CA VAL A 101 -12.24 -4.33 15.03
C VAL A 101 -11.85 -5.68 14.44
N ALA A 102 -12.85 -6.50 14.17
CA ALA A 102 -12.70 -7.75 13.45
C ALA A 102 -13.21 -7.62 12.01
N LEU A 103 -12.71 -8.50 11.13
CA LEU A 103 -13.24 -8.67 9.78
C LEU A 103 -13.76 -10.10 9.60
N GLU A 104 -14.88 -10.20 8.90
CA GLU A 104 -15.48 -11.47 8.49
C GLU A 104 -15.79 -11.43 6.99
N THR A 105 -15.36 -12.47 6.27
CA THR A 105 -15.68 -12.63 4.86
C THR A 105 -16.93 -13.50 4.75
N GLN A 106 -17.98 -12.98 4.13
CA GLN A 106 -19.21 -13.72 3.86
C GLN A 106 -19.08 -14.64 2.64
N ASP A 107 -20.05 -15.53 2.45
CA ASP A 107 -20.07 -16.52 1.36
C ASP A 107 -20.06 -15.86 -0.05
N ASP A 108 -20.56 -14.63 -0.15
CA ASP A 108 -20.57 -13.84 -1.38
C ASP A 108 -19.26 -13.07 -1.63
N GLY A 109 -18.26 -13.25 -0.76
CA GLY A 109 -16.95 -12.60 -0.83
C GLY A 109 -16.92 -11.19 -0.26
N GLN A 110 -18.03 -10.67 0.28
CA GLN A 110 -18.04 -9.38 0.94
C GLN A 110 -17.30 -9.43 2.28
N VAL A 111 -16.68 -8.31 2.64
CA VAL A 111 -15.97 -8.16 3.91
C VAL A 111 -16.80 -7.27 4.83
N ILE A 112 -17.28 -7.85 5.92
CA ILE A 112 -17.97 -7.13 7.00
C ILE A 112 -16.97 -6.82 8.10
N ILE A 113 -17.04 -5.59 8.60
CA ILE A 113 -16.28 -5.12 9.76
C ILE A 113 -17.22 -4.82 10.92
N PHE A 114 -16.76 -5.08 12.13
CA PHE A 114 -17.52 -4.83 13.36
C PHE A 114 -16.60 -4.66 14.56
N ILE A 115 -17.09 -3.92 15.57
CA ILE A 115 -16.40 -3.78 16.86
C ILE A 115 -16.34 -5.14 17.57
N CYS A 116 -15.19 -5.48 18.13
CA CYS A 116 -14.99 -6.68 18.91
C CYS A 116 -14.21 -6.40 20.20
N HIS A 117 -14.36 -7.30 21.18
CA HIS A 117 -13.51 -7.26 22.37
C HIS A 117 -12.08 -7.64 22.00
N GLN A 118 -11.13 -6.92 22.59
CA GLN A 118 -9.72 -7.23 22.43
C GLN A 118 -9.43 -8.63 22.94
N PRO A 119 -8.72 -9.46 22.16
CA PRO A 119 -8.42 -10.83 22.57
C PRO A 119 -7.57 -10.88 23.84
N THR A 120 -7.97 -11.76 24.75
CA THR A 120 -7.22 -12.09 25.97
C THR A 120 -6.21 -13.20 25.74
N ASP A 121 -5.27 -13.40 26.67
CA ASP A 121 -4.31 -14.52 26.62
C ASP A 121 -5.01 -15.89 26.53
N ASN A 122 -6.16 -16.04 27.19
CA ASN A 122 -6.97 -17.25 27.13
C ASN A 122 -7.56 -17.49 25.73
N ASP A 123 -7.88 -16.42 24.98
CA ASP A 123 -8.37 -16.55 23.61
C ASP A 123 -7.26 -17.09 22.68
N TYR A 124 -6.01 -16.65 22.88
CA TYR A 124 -4.87 -17.20 22.13
C TYR A 124 -4.55 -18.64 22.53
N ILE A 125 -4.62 -18.98 23.82
CA ILE A 125 -4.44 -20.35 24.32
C ILE A 125 -5.53 -21.28 23.77
N SER A 126 -6.76 -20.79 23.66
CA SER A 126 -7.90 -21.54 23.09
C SER A 126 -7.88 -21.62 21.56
N GLY A 127 -6.88 -21.00 20.90
CA GLY A 127 -6.60 -21.21 19.48
C GLY A 127 -6.87 -20.02 18.58
N LEU A 128 -7.18 -18.84 19.12
CA LEU A 128 -7.29 -17.62 18.32
C LEU A 128 -5.95 -17.33 17.61
N LYS A 129 -6.01 -17.13 16.30
CA LYS A 129 -4.83 -16.80 15.48
C LYS A 129 -4.98 -15.41 14.91
N LYS A 130 -3.94 -14.58 15.06
CA LYS A 130 -3.81 -13.34 14.30
C LYS A 130 -3.68 -13.69 12.83
N ARG A 131 -4.57 -13.16 12.00
CA ARG A 131 -4.52 -13.27 10.54
C ARG A 131 -4.13 -11.93 9.96
N GLN A 132 -3.17 -11.93 9.04
CA GLN A 132 -2.80 -10.75 8.27
C GLN A 132 -3.54 -10.78 6.94
N ILE A 133 -4.07 -9.63 6.52
CA ILE A 133 -4.72 -9.46 5.22
C ILE A 133 -3.94 -8.42 4.43
N VAL A 134 -3.73 -8.70 3.14
CA VAL A 134 -3.21 -7.71 2.18
C VAL A 134 -4.37 -7.30 1.30
N LEU A 135 -4.76 -6.02 1.38
CA LEU A 135 -5.81 -5.43 0.56
C LEU A 135 -5.17 -4.60 -0.55
N GLU A 136 -5.42 -4.96 -1.80
CA GLU A 136 -5.13 -4.07 -2.93
C GLU A 136 -6.26 -3.05 -3.05
N PHE A 137 -5.90 -1.76 -3.04
CA PHE A 137 -6.86 -0.69 -3.15
C PHE A 137 -6.33 0.43 -4.04
N ASP A 138 -6.86 0.49 -5.25
CA ASP A 138 -6.47 1.46 -6.27
C ASP A 138 -7.67 2.31 -6.73
N LYS A 139 -7.42 3.23 -7.66
CA LYS A 139 -8.45 4.15 -8.16
C LYS A 139 -9.56 3.42 -8.92
N ALA A 140 -9.23 2.33 -9.61
CA ALA A 140 -10.20 1.51 -10.34
C ALA A 140 -11.14 0.80 -9.36
N THR A 141 -10.57 0.16 -8.34
CA THR A 141 -11.29 -0.50 -7.24
C THR A 141 -12.20 0.47 -6.50
N TRP A 142 -11.68 1.65 -6.15
CA TRP A 142 -12.48 2.71 -5.52
C TRP A 142 -13.67 3.13 -6.39
N THR A 143 -13.46 3.32 -7.70
CA THR A 143 -14.54 3.72 -8.61
C THR A 143 -15.60 2.63 -8.71
N ARG A 144 -15.18 1.38 -8.90
CA ARG A 144 -16.07 0.23 -8.98
C ARG A 144 -16.86 0.01 -7.70
N ALA A 145 -16.23 0.14 -6.54
CA ALA A 145 -16.90 -0.04 -5.26
C ALA A 145 -18.00 1.02 -5.05
N LYS A 146 -17.77 2.27 -5.46
CA LYS A 146 -18.84 3.31 -5.41
C LYS A 146 -20.07 2.91 -6.22
N GLU A 147 -19.86 2.35 -7.40
CA GLU A 147 -20.94 1.92 -8.29
C GLU A 147 -21.69 0.71 -7.72
N VAL A 148 -20.94 -0.33 -7.31
CA VAL A 148 -21.51 -1.59 -6.80
C VAL A 148 -22.30 -1.37 -5.51
N PHE A 149 -21.78 -0.58 -4.59
CA PHE A 149 -22.40 -0.31 -3.29
C PHE A 149 -23.22 0.98 -3.27
N ASN A 150 -23.41 1.64 -4.42
CA ASN A 150 -24.13 2.92 -4.55
C ASN A 150 -23.71 3.98 -3.52
N ILE A 151 -22.41 4.13 -3.31
CA ILE A 151 -21.83 5.02 -2.29
C ILE A 151 -21.86 6.45 -2.83
N THR A 152 -22.82 7.23 -2.35
CA THR A 152 -23.03 8.64 -2.75
C THR A 152 -22.65 9.63 -1.66
N LYS A 153 -22.46 9.17 -0.42
CA LYS A 153 -22.06 10.00 0.72
C LYS A 153 -21.05 9.24 1.58
N SER A 154 -20.02 9.96 2.04
CA SER A 154 -19.04 9.42 2.99
C SER A 154 -19.66 9.26 4.38
N LYS A 155 -19.43 8.10 5.02
CA LYS A 155 -19.75 7.87 6.43
C LYS A 155 -18.77 8.60 7.35
N ILE A 156 -17.49 8.53 7.02
CA ILE A 156 -16.44 9.24 7.74
C ILE A 156 -16.40 10.70 7.26
N PRO A 157 -16.46 11.71 8.16
CA PRO A 157 -16.45 13.12 7.77
C PRO A 157 -15.22 13.52 6.94
N GLN A 158 -15.42 14.38 5.95
CA GLN A 158 -14.33 14.96 5.16
C GLN A 158 -13.39 15.77 6.06
N ARG A 159 -12.10 15.48 6.00
CA ARG A 159 -11.05 16.26 6.67
C ARG A 159 -10.54 17.37 5.75
N GLU A 160 -10.12 18.49 6.32
CA GLU A 160 -9.45 19.52 5.54
C GLU A 160 -8.13 18.97 4.98
N LYS A 161 -7.85 19.29 3.71
CA LYS A 161 -6.59 18.92 3.10
C LYS A 161 -5.46 19.59 3.86
N SER A 162 -4.46 18.82 4.28
CA SER A 162 -3.25 19.40 4.87
C SER A 162 -2.67 20.38 3.85
N ARG A 163 -2.64 21.67 4.21
CA ARG A 163 -1.87 22.66 3.45
C ARG A 163 -0.41 22.27 3.65
N MET A 164 0.14 21.45 2.75
CA MET A 164 1.58 21.40 2.57
C MET A 164 2.02 22.85 2.32
N ARG A 165 2.75 23.42 3.27
CA ARG A 165 3.40 24.71 3.07
C ARG A 165 4.46 24.48 2.00
N PHE A 166 4.08 24.68 0.74
CA PHE A 166 5.06 24.96 -0.29
C PHE A 166 5.83 26.19 0.20
N GLY A 167 7.10 26.01 0.56
CA GLY A 167 7.92 27.10 1.08
C GLY A 167 7.87 28.29 0.11
N ASN A 168 7.60 29.48 0.64
CA ASN A 168 7.50 30.74 -0.09
C ASN A 168 8.87 31.24 -0.64
N GLN A 169 9.72 30.38 -1.21
CA GLN A 169 11.00 30.81 -1.79
C GLN A 169 11.12 30.36 -3.24
N TRP A 170 10.51 31.16 -4.10
CA TRP A 170 10.87 31.30 -5.50
C TRP A 170 11.86 32.46 -5.61
N TYR A 171 13.15 32.18 -5.81
CA TYR A 171 14.06 33.14 -6.44
C TYR A 171 14.42 32.58 -7.81
N GLY A 172 14.31 33.45 -8.83
CA GLY A 172 14.55 33.14 -10.24
C GLY A 172 16.01 32.95 -10.60
#